data_AF-B4DLA7-F1
#
_entry.id   AF-B4DLA7-F1
#
_cell.length_a   1.000
_cell.length_b   1.000
_cell.length_c   1.000
_cell.angle_alpha   90.00
_cell.angle_beta   90.00
_cell.angle_gamma   90.00
#
_symmetry.space_group_name_H-M   'P 1'
#
loop_
_entity.id
_entity.type
_entity.pdbx_description
1 polymer ?
#
loop_
_entity_poly.entity_id
_entity_poly.type
_entity_poly.pdbx_seq_one_letter_code
_entity_poly.pdbx_strand_id
1 'polypeptide(L)'
;MMEAFAQRYCQCNNGVFQSTDTCYVLSFAIIMLNTSLHNPNVKDKPTVERFIAMNRGINDGGDLPEELLRNLYESIKNEPFKIPEDDGNDLTHTFFNPDREGWLLKLGGGRVKTWKRRWFILTDNCLYYFEYTTDKEPRGIIPLENLSIREVEDSKKPNCFELYIPDNKDQVIKACKTEADGRVVEGNHTVYRISAPTPEEKEEWIKCIKFQVSPGEP
;
A
#
# COMPACT_ATOMS: atom_id res chain seq x y z
N MET A 1 1.60 5.58 18.38
CA MET A 1 0.21 6.02 18.61
C MET A 1 -0.69 4.85 19.02
N MET A 2 -0.82 3.81 18.18
CA MET A 2 -1.65 2.63 18.49
C MET A 2 -1.22 1.84 19.73
N GLU A 3 0.08 1.77 20.04
CA GLU A 3 0.59 1.14 21.26
C GLU A 3 0.03 1.81 22.54
N ALA A 4 0.11 3.14 22.60
CA ALA A 4 -0.43 3.92 23.71
C ALA A 4 -1.97 3.81 23.81
N PHE A 5 -2.66 3.75 22.67
CA PHE A 5 -4.10 3.47 22.64
C PHE A 5 -4.41 2.09 23.24
N ALA A 6 -3.73 1.04 22.79
CA ALA A 6 -3.95 -0.32 23.27
C ALA A 6 -3.70 -0.44 24.78
N GLN A 7 -2.59 0.13 25.26
CA GLN A 7 -2.29 0.19 26.70
C GLN A 7 -3.41 0.90 27.47
N ARG A 8 -3.85 2.06 26.99
CA ARG A 8 -4.91 2.82 27.64
C ARG A 8 -6.24 2.09 27.61
N TYR A 9 -6.59 1.44 26.50
CA TYR A 9 -7.81 0.66 26.37
C TYR A 9 -7.82 -0.51 27.37
N CYS A 10 -6.74 -1.27 27.46
CA CYS A 10 -6.61 -2.37 28.43
C CYS A 10 -6.71 -1.89 29.88
N GLN A 11 -6.11 -0.73 30.21
CA GLN A 11 -6.24 -0.13 31.53
C GLN A 11 -7.69 0.25 31.88
N CYS A 12 -8.43 0.77 30.90
CA CYS A 12 -9.83 1.14 31.09
C CYS A 12 -10.79 -0.06 31.08
N ASN A 13 -10.41 -1.16 30.41
CA ASN A 13 -11.26 -2.33 30.17
C ASN A 13 -10.55 -3.60 30.63
N ASN A 14 -10.33 -3.69 31.94
CA ASN A 14 -9.50 -4.74 32.52
C ASN A 14 -10.13 -6.13 32.33
N GLY A 15 -9.34 -7.09 31.84
CA GLY A 15 -9.77 -8.47 31.60
C GLY A 15 -10.47 -8.74 30.26
N VAL A 16 -10.61 -7.74 29.38
CA VAL A 16 -11.13 -7.94 28.01
C VAL A 16 -10.12 -8.66 27.12
N PHE A 17 -8.84 -8.31 27.24
CA PHE A 17 -7.73 -8.89 26.48
C PHE A 17 -6.67 -9.44 27.43
N GLN A 18 -6.01 -10.54 27.06
CA GLN A 18 -4.92 -11.15 27.87
C GLN A 18 -3.67 -10.26 27.88
N SER A 19 -3.38 -9.60 26.77
CA SER A 19 -2.23 -8.73 26.59
C SER A 19 -2.59 -7.43 25.88
N THR A 20 -1.76 -6.42 26.09
CA THR A 20 -1.77 -5.19 25.27
C THR A 20 -1.57 -5.53 23.80
N ASP A 21 -0.71 -6.51 23.50
CA ASP A 21 -0.45 -6.99 22.14
C ASP A 21 -1.73 -7.52 21.47
N THR A 22 -2.55 -8.28 22.19
CA THR A 22 -3.86 -8.74 21.69
C THR A 22 -4.74 -7.55 21.27
N CYS A 23 -4.83 -6.53 22.13
CA CYS A 23 -5.61 -5.32 21.86
C CYS A 23 -5.05 -4.56 20.64
N TYR A 24 -3.73 -4.41 20.57
CA TYR A 24 -3.03 -3.76 19.49
C TYR A 24 -3.31 -4.45 18.14
N VAL A 25 -3.08 -5.76 18.05
CA VAL A 25 -3.28 -6.54 16.81
C VAL A 25 -4.75 -6.55 16.40
N LEU A 26 -5.69 -6.74 17.34
CA LEU A 26 -7.11 -6.71 17.03
C LEU A 26 -7.54 -5.32 16.53
N SER A 27 -6.96 -4.25 17.05
CA SER A 27 -7.23 -2.89 16.56
C SER A 27 -6.89 -2.73 15.08
N PHE A 28 -5.75 -3.27 14.63
CA PHE A 28 -5.42 -3.31 13.19
C PHE A 28 -6.35 -4.21 12.39
N ALA A 29 -6.80 -5.34 12.95
CA ALA A 29 -7.78 -6.19 12.28
C ALA A 29 -9.12 -5.46 12.07
N ILE A 30 -9.56 -4.65 13.03
CA ILE A 30 -10.76 -3.82 12.93
C ILE A 30 -10.58 -2.70 11.88
N ILE A 31 -9.41 -2.05 11.86
CA ILE A 31 -9.07 -1.04 10.82
C ILE A 31 -9.10 -1.68 9.42
N MET A 32 -8.50 -2.85 9.26
CA MET A 32 -8.51 -3.59 7.99
C MET A 32 -9.92 -4.04 7.59
N LEU A 33 -10.75 -4.41 8.57
CA LEU A 33 -12.15 -4.74 8.34
C LEU A 33 -12.93 -3.53 7.82
N ASN A 34 -12.73 -2.34 8.39
CA ASN A 34 -13.37 -1.11 7.94
C ASN A 34 -13.09 -0.86 6.45
N THR A 35 -11.84 -0.95 6.05
CA THR A 35 -11.45 -0.83 4.64
C THR A 35 -12.10 -1.91 3.79
N SER A 36 -12.07 -3.17 4.24
CA SER A 36 -12.61 -4.29 3.48
C SER A 36 -14.12 -4.19 3.24
N LEU A 37 -14.87 -3.63 4.19
CA LEU A 37 -16.33 -3.51 4.09
C LEU A 37 -16.77 -2.26 3.32
N HIS A 38 -16.03 -1.15 3.44
CA HIS A 38 -16.50 0.16 2.99
C HIS A 38 -15.76 0.73 1.80
N ASN A 39 -14.53 0.27 1.50
CA ASN A 39 -13.82 0.72 0.30
C ASN A 39 -14.50 0.10 -0.94
N PRO A 40 -15.06 0.92 -1.86
CA PRO A 40 -15.73 0.42 -3.07
C PRO A 40 -14.83 -0.44 -3.99
N ASN A 41 -13.51 -0.28 -3.89
CA ASN A 41 -12.53 -1.04 -4.67
C ASN A 41 -12.35 -2.48 -4.16
N VAL A 42 -12.77 -2.77 -2.92
CA VAL A 42 -12.72 -4.13 -2.37
C VAL A 42 -13.96 -4.91 -2.82
N LYS A 43 -13.74 -5.84 -3.77
CA LYS A 43 -14.81 -6.66 -4.36
C LYS A 43 -15.25 -7.82 -3.47
N ASP A 44 -14.31 -8.42 -2.74
CA ASP A 44 -14.57 -9.55 -1.83
C ASP A 44 -14.70 -9.04 -0.39
N LYS A 45 -15.94 -8.83 0.04
CA LYS A 45 -16.22 -8.33 1.39
C LYS A 45 -16.28 -9.51 2.37
N PRO A 46 -15.42 -9.55 3.40
CA PRO A 46 -15.40 -10.68 4.33
C PRO A 46 -16.72 -10.79 5.08
N THR A 47 -17.22 -12.00 5.31
CA THR A 47 -18.36 -12.23 6.21
C THR A 47 -17.93 -12.17 7.67
N VAL A 48 -18.89 -12.11 8.59
CA VAL A 48 -18.60 -12.14 10.03
C VAL A 48 -17.93 -13.45 10.46
N GLU A 49 -18.31 -14.58 9.88
CA GLU A 49 -17.68 -15.89 10.13
C GLU A 49 -16.22 -15.89 9.66
N ARG A 50 -15.94 -15.25 8.52
CA ARG A 50 -14.57 -15.07 8.02
C ARG A 50 -13.76 -14.18 8.95
N PHE A 51 -14.33 -13.08 9.44
CA PHE A 51 -13.65 -12.21 10.40
C PHE A 51 -13.34 -12.90 11.72
N ILE A 52 -14.27 -13.72 12.25
CA ILE A 52 -14.03 -14.54 13.43
C ILE A 52 -12.88 -15.53 13.18
N ALA A 53 -12.91 -16.24 12.05
CA ALA A 53 -11.88 -17.21 11.69
C ALA A 53 -10.49 -16.55 11.52
N MET A 54 -10.43 -15.34 10.96
CA MET A 54 -9.18 -14.59 10.77
C MET A 54 -8.50 -14.17 12.07
N ASN A 55 -9.24 -14.09 13.18
CA ASN A 55 -8.73 -13.65 14.48
C ASN A 55 -8.61 -14.80 15.50
N ARG A 56 -8.59 -16.06 15.04
CA ARG A 56 -8.32 -17.21 15.92
C ARG A 56 -6.89 -17.16 16.45
N GLY A 57 -6.71 -17.52 17.72
CA GLY A 57 -5.42 -17.52 18.41
C GLY A 57 -4.86 -16.14 18.75
N ILE A 58 -5.59 -15.05 18.48
CA ILE A 58 -5.09 -13.68 18.67
C ILE A 58 -4.88 -13.30 20.13
N ASN A 59 -5.51 -14.01 21.08
CA ASN A 59 -5.50 -13.70 22.50
C ASN A 59 -4.42 -14.52 23.23
N ASP A 60 -3.15 -14.22 22.94
CA ASP A 60 -1.96 -14.95 23.40
C ASP A 60 -2.01 -16.48 23.12
N GLY A 61 -2.44 -16.83 21.90
CA GLY A 61 -2.61 -18.21 21.46
C GLY A 61 -4.00 -18.80 21.71
N GLY A 62 -4.86 -18.09 22.46
CA GLY A 62 -6.29 -18.40 22.63
C GLY A 62 -7.20 -17.60 21.71
N ASP A 63 -8.48 -17.95 21.70
CA ASP A 63 -9.52 -17.24 20.94
C ASP A 63 -10.20 -16.15 21.78
N LEU A 64 -10.61 -15.06 21.12
CA LEU A 64 -11.53 -14.09 21.73
C LEU A 64 -12.98 -14.61 21.67
N PRO A 65 -13.87 -14.15 22.56
CA PRO A 65 -15.29 -14.51 22.49
C PRO A 65 -15.89 -14.18 21.12
N GLU A 66 -16.54 -15.16 20.49
CA GLU A 66 -17.13 -14.95 19.15
C GLU A 66 -18.15 -13.81 19.13
N GLU A 67 -18.90 -13.63 20.22
CA GLU A 67 -19.86 -12.53 20.36
C GLU A 67 -19.17 -11.17 20.33
N LEU A 68 -17.99 -11.03 20.96
CA LEU A 68 -17.20 -9.80 20.92
C LEU A 68 -16.80 -9.48 19.47
N LEU A 69 -16.24 -10.46 18.75
CA LEU A 69 -15.81 -10.29 17.35
C LEU A 69 -16.98 -9.99 16.42
N ARG A 70 -18.14 -10.62 16.65
CA ARG A 70 -19.38 -10.36 15.90
C ARG A 70 -19.88 -8.94 16.13
N ASN A 71 -19.89 -8.47 17.37
CA ASN A 71 -20.32 -7.12 17.71
C ASN A 71 -19.39 -6.06 17.10
N LEU A 72 -18.08 -6.28 17.15
CA LEU A 72 -17.09 -5.43 16.48
C LEU A 72 -17.32 -5.39 14.97
N TYR A 73 -17.55 -6.56 14.36
CA TYR A 73 -17.79 -6.64 12.92
C TYR A 73 -19.05 -5.89 12.49
N GLU A 74 -20.18 -6.13 13.15
CA GLU A 74 -21.44 -5.47 12.78
C GLU A 74 -21.39 -3.97 13.08
N SER A 75 -20.69 -3.54 14.13
CA SER A 75 -20.46 -2.11 14.40
C SER A 75 -19.76 -1.44 13.22
N ILE A 76 -18.65 -2.02 12.75
CA ILE A 76 -17.92 -1.48 11.60
C ILE A 76 -18.77 -1.56 10.35
N LYS A 77 -19.42 -2.69 10.07
CA LYS A 77 -20.27 -2.85 8.88
C LYS A 77 -21.41 -1.82 8.81
N ASN A 78 -21.98 -1.44 9.95
CA ASN A 78 -23.08 -0.48 10.00
C ASN A 78 -22.61 0.96 9.83
N GLU A 79 -21.48 1.35 10.42
CA GLU A 79 -20.95 2.71 10.33
C GLU A 79 -19.43 2.69 10.16
N PRO A 80 -18.88 3.23 9.05
CA PRO A 80 -17.44 3.34 8.86
C PRO A 80 -16.81 4.31 9.87
N PHE A 81 -15.52 4.16 10.13
CA PHE A 81 -14.78 5.13 10.93
C PHE A 81 -14.92 6.54 10.38
N LYS A 82 -15.34 7.47 11.24
CA LYS A 82 -15.30 8.91 10.96
C LYS A 82 -13.90 9.41 11.26
N ILE A 83 -13.16 9.71 10.19
CA ILE A 83 -11.85 10.34 10.27
C ILE A 83 -12.09 11.85 10.20
N PRO A 84 -11.64 12.65 11.18
CA PRO A 84 -11.71 14.11 11.09
C PRO A 84 -11.00 14.58 9.81
N GLU A 85 -11.55 15.59 9.14
CA GLU A 85 -10.88 16.24 8.00
C GLU A 85 -9.61 16.93 8.50
N ASP A 86 -8.49 16.21 8.54
CA ASP A 86 -7.16 16.74 8.82
C ASP A 86 -6.15 16.16 7.82
N ASP A 87 -5.33 17.07 7.30
CA ASP A 87 -4.35 17.11 6.20
C ASP A 87 -3.52 15.87 5.74
N GLY A 88 -4.07 14.66 5.78
CA GLY A 88 -3.61 13.55 4.91
C GLY A 88 -2.27 12.92 5.30
N ASN A 89 -1.85 13.02 6.56
CA ASN A 89 -0.54 12.54 7.02
C ASN A 89 -0.62 11.41 8.08
N ASP A 90 -1.57 10.48 7.96
CA ASP A 90 -1.74 9.36 8.90
C ASP A 90 -1.36 7.98 8.32
N LEU A 91 -0.63 7.20 9.13
CA LEU A 91 -0.14 5.84 8.85
C LEU A 91 -1.27 4.83 8.56
N THR A 92 -2.50 5.14 8.98
CA THR A 92 -3.69 4.33 8.66
C THR A 92 -4.18 4.53 7.22
N HIS A 93 -3.60 5.45 6.45
CA HIS A 93 -3.90 5.62 5.02
C HIS A 93 -2.84 4.98 4.10
N THR A 94 -1.58 4.88 4.53
CA THR A 94 -0.44 4.35 3.74
C THR A 94 -0.64 2.92 3.21
N PHE A 95 -1.44 2.08 3.88
CA PHE A 95 -1.73 0.71 3.43
C PHE A 95 -3.20 0.46 3.06
N PHE A 96 -4.10 1.41 3.28
CA PHE A 96 -5.55 1.18 3.24
C PHE A 96 -6.29 1.96 2.14
N ASN A 97 -5.64 2.94 1.50
CA ASN A 97 -6.18 3.61 0.32
C ASN A 97 -5.04 4.16 -0.56
N PRO A 98 -4.33 3.30 -1.31
CA PRO A 98 -3.36 3.82 -2.26
C PRO A 98 -4.07 4.67 -3.31
N ASP A 99 -3.45 5.78 -3.70
CA ASP A 99 -3.94 6.62 -4.81
C ASP A 99 -4.16 5.78 -6.08
N ARG A 100 -3.30 4.77 -6.23
CA ARG A 100 -3.48 3.71 -7.22
C ARG A 100 -2.71 2.46 -6.83
N GLU A 101 -3.29 1.31 -7.13
CA GLU A 101 -2.59 0.03 -7.10
C GLU A 101 -2.90 -0.77 -8.37
N GLY A 102 -2.02 -1.69 -8.74
CA GLY A 102 -2.22 -2.46 -9.96
C GLY A 102 -0.98 -3.17 -10.47
N TRP A 103 -1.20 -4.11 -11.38
CA TRP A 103 -0.12 -4.83 -12.05
C TRP A 103 0.46 -4.03 -13.19
N LEU A 104 1.77 -3.81 -13.17
CA LEU A 104 2.51 -3.18 -14.26
C LEU A 104 3.74 -4.01 -14.62
N LEU A 105 4.24 -3.78 -15.84
CA LEU A 105 5.55 -4.26 -16.27
C LEU A 105 6.56 -3.13 -16.10
N LYS A 106 7.71 -3.41 -15.50
CA LYS A 106 8.83 -2.44 -15.40
C LYS A 106 10.08 -2.95 -16.08
N LEU A 107 10.86 -2.05 -16.67
CA LEU A 107 12.17 -2.37 -17.21
C LEU A 107 13.22 -2.39 -16.08
N GLY A 108 14.08 -3.41 -16.10
CA GLY A 108 15.20 -3.55 -15.19
C GLY A 108 16.27 -2.47 -15.39
N GLY A 109 16.90 -2.03 -14.31
CA GLY A 109 17.98 -1.03 -14.34
C GLY A 109 19.35 -1.63 -14.60
N GLY A 110 19.49 -2.94 -14.43
CA GLY A 110 20.75 -3.67 -14.62
C GLY A 110 21.33 -3.58 -16.03
N ARG A 111 22.54 -4.13 -16.19
CA ARG A 111 23.25 -4.23 -17.49
C ARG A 111 22.39 -4.90 -18.56
N VAL A 112 21.61 -5.91 -18.16
CA VAL A 112 20.63 -6.57 -19.01
C VAL A 112 19.24 -6.00 -18.71
N LYS A 113 18.64 -5.38 -19.73
CA LYS A 113 17.30 -4.78 -19.65
C LYS A 113 16.24 -5.87 -19.80
N THR A 114 15.69 -6.32 -18.68
CA THR A 114 14.59 -7.31 -18.64
C THR A 114 13.32 -6.68 -18.12
N TRP A 115 12.18 -7.00 -18.73
CA TRP A 115 10.86 -6.62 -18.23
C TRP A 115 10.43 -7.55 -17.09
N LYS A 116 9.86 -6.99 -16.01
CA LYS A 116 9.36 -7.74 -14.85
C LYS A 116 7.97 -7.26 -14.48
N ARG A 117 7.05 -8.21 -14.26
CA ARG A 117 5.71 -7.94 -13.72
C ARG A 117 5.80 -7.72 -12.22
N ARG A 118 5.26 -6.62 -11.72
CA ARG A 118 5.27 -6.25 -10.31
C ARG A 118 3.93 -5.63 -9.93
N TRP A 119 3.52 -5.86 -8.69
CA TRP A 119 2.35 -5.20 -8.12
C TRP A 119 2.81 -3.83 -7.64
N PHE A 120 2.26 -2.76 -8.19
CA PHE A 120 2.61 -1.40 -7.83
C PHE A 120 1.57 -0.82 -6.89
N ILE A 121 2.05 -0.03 -5.94
CA ILE A 121 1.24 0.76 -5.02
C ILE A 121 1.81 2.19 -5.05
N LEU A 122 0.95 3.16 -5.34
CA LEU A 122 1.24 4.59 -5.27
C LEU A 122 0.56 5.16 -4.03
N THR A 123 1.37 5.73 -3.14
CA THR A 123 0.92 6.37 -1.90
C THR A 123 2.06 7.22 -1.35
N ASP A 124 1.75 8.28 -0.60
CA ASP A 124 2.72 9.12 0.12
C ASP A 124 3.90 9.59 -0.77
N ASN A 125 3.57 10.09 -1.96
CA ASN A 125 4.53 10.55 -2.99
C ASN A 125 5.60 9.51 -3.36
N CYS A 126 5.33 8.23 -3.12
CA CYS A 126 6.24 7.13 -3.39
C CYS A 126 5.55 6.08 -4.25
N LEU A 127 6.33 5.50 -5.17
CA LEU A 127 5.90 4.37 -5.98
C LEU A 127 6.62 3.11 -5.48
N TYR A 128 5.85 2.25 -4.80
CA TYR A 128 6.28 0.96 -4.29
C TYR A 128 6.00 -0.11 -5.33
N TYR A 129 6.85 -1.14 -5.37
CA TYR A 129 6.57 -2.32 -6.18
C TYR A 129 6.96 -3.61 -5.49
N PHE A 130 6.10 -4.62 -5.60
CA PHE A 130 6.18 -5.91 -4.94
C PHE A 130 6.27 -7.04 -5.96
N GLU A 131 6.81 -8.18 -5.55
CA GLU A 131 6.84 -9.37 -6.41
C GLU A 131 5.46 -10.04 -6.45
N TYR A 132 4.83 -10.16 -5.29
CA TYR A 132 3.48 -10.67 -5.10
C TYR A 132 2.62 -9.70 -4.29
N THR A 133 1.30 -9.78 -4.44
CA THR A 133 0.33 -8.95 -3.69
C THR A 133 0.29 -9.29 -2.19
N THR A 134 0.83 -10.44 -1.80
CA THR A 134 0.89 -10.92 -0.42
C THR A 134 2.20 -10.58 0.29
N ASP A 135 3.15 -9.95 -0.42
CA ASP A 135 4.44 -9.60 0.14
C ASP A 135 4.28 -8.49 1.18
N LYS A 136 4.93 -8.66 2.33
CA LYS A 136 4.93 -7.65 3.40
C LYS A 136 5.96 -6.54 3.16
N GLU A 137 7.00 -6.84 2.39
CA GLU A 137 8.09 -5.91 2.12
C GLU A 137 8.18 -5.60 0.61
N PRO A 138 8.38 -4.34 0.22
CA PRO A 138 8.49 -3.98 -1.19
C PRO A 138 9.79 -4.52 -1.79
N ARG A 139 9.70 -4.93 -3.06
CA ARG A 139 10.89 -5.22 -3.87
C ARG A 139 11.68 -3.95 -4.17
N GLY A 140 11.03 -2.80 -4.22
CA GLY A 140 11.70 -1.51 -4.23
C GLY A 140 10.77 -0.34 -4.08
N ILE A 141 11.38 0.81 -3.79
CA ILE A 141 10.71 2.06 -3.45
C ILE A 141 11.31 3.15 -4.31
N ILE A 142 10.45 3.91 -4.99
CA ILE A 142 10.83 5.03 -5.85
C ILE A 142 10.15 6.28 -5.29
N PRO A 143 10.87 7.10 -4.50
CA PRO A 143 10.42 8.45 -4.17
C PRO A 143 10.15 9.24 -5.45
N LEU A 144 9.01 9.90 -5.53
CA LEU A 144 8.61 10.66 -6.73
C LEU A 144 9.06 12.11 -6.68
N GLU A 145 9.67 12.57 -5.59
CA GLU A 145 10.16 13.95 -5.48
C GLU A 145 11.15 14.27 -6.60
N ASN A 146 10.96 15.42 -7.25
CA ASN A 146 11.81 15.90 -8.35
C ASN A 146 11.81 15.00 -9.59
N LEU A 147 10.86 14.07 -9.71
CA LEU A 147 10.64 13.31 -10.93
C LEU A 147 9.54 13.95 -11.77
N SER A 148 9.62 13.73 -13.07
CA SER A 148 8.55 13.99 -14.02
C SER A 148 8.21 12.72 -14.77
N ILE A 149 7.04 12.74 -15.39
CA ILE A 149 6.50 11.61 -16.15
C ILE A 149 6.27 12.01 -17.60
N ARG A 150 6.62 11.11 -18.52
CA ARG A 150 6.35 11.26 -19.96
C ARG A 150 5.92 9.96 -20.58
N GLU A 151 5.09 10.06 -21.62
CA GLU A 151 4.77 8.92 -22.46
C GLU A 151 5.94 8.58 -23.39
N VAL A 152 6.13 7.30 -23.67
CA VAL A 152 7.17 6.83 -24.60
C VAL A 152 6.66 5.65 -25.41
N GLU A 153 7.18 5.50 -26.63
CA GLU A 153 7.01 4.28 -27.40
C GLU A 153 8.09 3.26 -27.03
N ASP A 154 7.73 1.97 -27.04
CA ASP A 154 8.67 0.87 -26.86
C ASP A 154 8.37 -0.24 -27.87
N SER A 155 9.41 -0.69 -28.58
CA SER A 155 9.30 -1.74 -29.60
C SER A 155 8.73 -3.08 -29.10
N LYS A 156 8.79 -3.36 -27.79
CA LYS A 156 8.43 -4.66 -27.22
C LYS A 156 7.22 -4.61 -26.29
N LYS A 157 6.80 -3.42 -25.86
CA LYS A 157 5.76 -3.27 -24.84
C LYS A 157 4.82 -2.11 -25.17
N PRO A 158 3.49 -2.34 -25.12
CA PRO A 158 2.53 -1.28 -25.36
C PRO A 158 2.44 -0.37 -24.13
N ASN A 159 1.74 0.76 -24.33
CA ASN A 159 1.27 1.62 -23.24
C ASN A 159 2.39 2.05 -22.27
N CYS A 160 3.54 2.47 -22.81
CA CYS A 160 4.72 2.78 -22.01
C CYS A 160 4.76 4.25 -21.54
N PHE A 161 5.33 4.45 -20.36
CA PHE A 161 5.69 5.75 -19.81
C PHE A 161 7.00 5.66 -19.02
N GLU A 162 7.62 6.80 -18.76
CA GLU A 162 8.87 6.90 -18.01
C GLU A 162 8.77 7.90 -16.87
N LEU A 163 9.29 7.51 -15.71
CA LEU A 163 9.72 8.44 -14.66
C LEU A 163 11.17 8.84 -14.91
N TYR A 164 11.46 10.14 -14.85
CA TYR A 164 12.79 10.69 -15.13
C TYR A 164 13.02 11.98 -14.33
N ILE A 165 14.28 12.36 -14.14
CA ILE A 165 14.65 13.66 -13.55
C ILE A 165 14.65 14.70 -14.68
N PRO A 166 13.83 15.77 -14.60
CA PRO A 166 13.91 16.91 -15.52
C PRO A 166 15.32 17.50 -15.55
N ASP A 167 15.75 17.94 -16.73
CA ASP A 167 17.01 18.68 -16.92
C ASP A 167 18.31 17.95 -16.49
N ASN A 168 18.25 16.68 -16.08
CA ASN A 168 19.43 15.88 -15.76
C ASN A 168 19.25 14.39 -16.13
N LYS A 169 19.47 14.07 -17.41
CA LYS A 169 19.19 12.74 -17.99
C LYS A 169 20.17 11.64 -17.55
N ASP A 170 21.37 12.01 -17.09
CA ASP A 170 22.42 11.08 -16.70
C ASP A 170 22.43 10.78 -15.20
N GLN A 171 21.68 11.57 -14.41
CA GLN A 171 21.57 11.37 -12.98
C GLN A 171 20.75 10.11 -12.66
N VAL A 172 21.29 9.30 -11.74
CA VAL A 172 20.58 8.14 -11.21
C VAL A 172 19.46 8.62 -10.28
N ILE A 173 18.26 8.10 -10.51
CA ILE A 173 17.09 8.32 -9.66
C ILE A 173 17.35 7.68 -8.31
N LYS A 174 17.22 8.47 -7.25
CA LYS A 174 17.30 8.00 -5.86
C LYS A 174 16.14 7.03 -5.61
N ALA A 175 16.46 5.78 -5.37
CA ALA A 175 15.52 4.71 -5.13
C ALA A 175 16.25 3.57 -4.41
N CYS A 176 15.50 2.67 -3.76
CA CYS A 176 16.07 1.45 -3.18
C CYS A 176 15.36 0.20 -3.72
N LYS A 177 16.04 -0.93 -3.65
CA LYS A 177 15.49 -2.25 -3.99
C LYS A 177 16.11 -3.35 -3.13
N THR A 178 15.40 -4.46 -3.01
CA THR A 178 15.92 -5.68 -2.37
C THR A 178 16.50 -6.64 -3.42
N GLU A 179 17.70 -7.13 -3.18
CA GLU A 179 18.34 -8.21 -3.96
C GLU A 179 17.73 -9.58 -3.60
N ALA A 180 18.17 -10.64 -4.29
CA ALA A 180 17.65 -11.99 -4.05
C ALA A 180 18.03 -12.55 -2.67
N ASP A 181 19.11 -12.04 -2.07
CA ASP A 181 19.60 -12.40 -0.74
C ASP A 181 18.99 -11.53 0.39
N GLY A 182 18.02 -10.66 0.06
CA GLY A 182 17.34 -9.78 1.00
C GLY A 182 18.04 -8.47 1.30
N ARG A 183 19.26 -8.22 0.78
CA ARG A 183 19.95 -6.94 1.02
C ARG A 183 19.27 -5.79 0.30
N VAL A 184 19.11 -4.67 1.00
CA VAL A 184 18.65 -3.40 0.40
C VAL A 184 19.84 -2.69 -0.23
N VAL A 185 19.70 -2.32 -1.51
CA VAL A 185 20.72 -1.60 -2.28
C VAL A 185 20.09 -0.43 -3.01
N GLU A 186 20.90 0.56 -3.38
CA GLU A 186 20.46 1.67 -4.23
C GLU A 186 20.05 1.17 -5.63
N GLY A 187 19.03 1.83 -6.18
CA GLY A 187 18.63 1.67 -7.58
C GLY A 187 19.71 2.18 -8.53
N ASN A 188 19.72 1.66 -9.75
CA ASN A 188 20.70 2.02 -10.78
C ASN A 188 20.02 2.56 -12.05
N HIS A 189 18.84 3.14 -11.88
CA HIS A 189 17.99 3.64 -12.96
C HIS A 189 18.22 5.14 -13.17
N THR A 190 18.55 5.55 -14.39
CA THR A 190 18.44 6.96 -14.80
C THR A 190 17.02 7.32 -15.25
N VAL A 191 16.26 6.30 -15.69
CA VAL A 191 14.80 6.38 -15.95
C VAL A 191 14.12 5.08 -15.51
N TYR A 192 12.88 5.19 -15.02
CA TYR A 192 12.01 4.03 -14.80
C TYR A 192 11.00 3.93 -15.94
N ARG A 193 11.27 3.07 -16.92
CA ARG A 193 10.31 2.71 -17.98
C ARG A 193 9.34 1.66 -17.49
N ILE A 194 8.05 1.95 -17.65
CA ILE A 194 6.92 1.17 -17.16
C ILE A 194 5.92 0.97 -18.31
N SER A 195 5.23 -0.16 -18.34
CA SER A 195 4.21 -0.53 -19.33
C SER A 195 2.96 -1.01 -18.63
N ALA A 196 1.81 -0.42 -19.00
CA ALA A 196 0.50 -0.80 -18.50
C ALA A 196 -0.21 -1.84 -19.40
N PRO A 197 -1.09 -2.69 -18.84
CA PRO A 197 -1.82 -3.68 -19.62
C PRO A 197 -2.74 -3.06 -20.67
N THR A 198 -3.42 -1.95 -20.36
CA THR A 198 -4.29 -1.22 -21.30
C THR A 198 -3.93 0.27 -21.43
N PRO A 199 -4.37 0.94 -22.51
CA PRO A 199 -4.24 2.40 -22.65
C PRO A 199 -4.92 3.17 -21.51
N GLU A 200 -6.09 2.72 -21.07
CA GLU A 200 -6.87 3.36 -19.99
C GLU A 200 -6.11 3.26 -18.66
N GLU A 201 -5.55 2.07 -18.35
CA GLU A 201 -4.71 1.92 -17.16
C GLU A 201 -3.45 2.78 -17.22
N LYS A 202 -2.84 2.94 -18.41
CA LYS A 202 -1.70 3.86 -18.60
C LYS A 202 -2.10 5.29 -18.26
N GLU A 203 -3.20 5.78 -18.81
CA GLU A 203 -3.68 7.14 -18.59
C GLU A 203 -3.99 7.39 -17.11
N GLU A 204 -4.64 6.44 -16.44
CA GLU A 204 -4.95 6.54 -15.02
C GLU A 204 -3.67 6.53 -14.15
N TRP A 205 -2.70 5.65 -14.44
CA TRP A 205 -1.41 5.66 -13.73
C TRP A 205 -0.67 6.99 -13.93
N ILE A 206 -0.61 7.50 -15.16
CA ILE A 206 0.02 8.79 -15.45
C ILE A 206 -0.68 9.90 -14.68
N LYS A 207 -2.02 9.92 -14.68
CA LYS A 207 -2.82 10.92 -13.98
C LYS A 207 -2.52 10.92 -12.48
N CYS A 208 -2.58 9.77 -11.81
CA CYS A 208 -2.31 9.70 -10.38
C CYS A 208 -0.86 10.07 -10.04
N ILE A 209 0.12 9.62 -10.83
CA ILE A 209 1.53 9.98 -10.59
C ILE A 209 1.77 11.48 -10.82
N LYS A 210 1.17 12.07 -11.86
CA LYS A 210 1.25 13.52 -12.13
C LYS A 210 0.74 14.35 -10.94
N PHE A 211 -0.38 13.93 -10.37
CA PHE A 211 -0.95 14.56 -9.18
C PHE A 211 0.03 14.55 -8.00
N GLN A 212 0.79 13.47 -7.83
CA GLN A 212 1.77 13.32 -6.76
C GLN A 212 3.08 14.09 -6.98
N VAL A 213 3.53 14.30 -8.23
CA VAL A 213 4.78 15.04 -8.51
C VAL A 213 4.61 16.55 -8.60
N SER A 214 3.39 17.04 -8.82
CA SER A 214 3.07 18.46 -8.93
C SER A 214 1.82 18.82 -8.10
N PRO A 215 1.90 18.75 -6.76
CA PRO A 215 0.79 19.18 -5.91
C PRO A 215 0.69 20.72 -5.92
N GLY A 216 0.00 21.30 -6.92
CA GLY A 216 -0.31 22.74 -6.89
C GLY A 216 -0.30 23.54 -8.20
N GLU A 217 -0.48 22.94 -9.38
CA GLU A 217 -0.93 23.77 -10.51
C GLU A 217 -2.47 23.93 -10.46
N PRO A 218 -2.99 25.17 -10.42
CA PRO A 218 -4.42 25.46 -10.33
C PRO A 218 -5.23 25.04 -11.56
#